data_AF-A0A7R9QW99-F1
#
_entry.id   AF-A0A7R9QW99-F1
#
_cell.length_a   1.000
_cell.length_b   1.000
_cell.length_c   1.000
_cell.angle_alpha   90.00
_cell.angle_beta   90.00
_cell.angle_gamma   90.00
#
_symmetry.space_group_name_H-M   'P 1'
#
loop_
_entity.id
_entity.type
_entity.pdbx_description
1 polymer ?
#
loop_
_entity_poly.entity_id
_entity_poly.type
_entity_poly.pdbx_seq_one_letter_code
_entity_poly.pdbx_strand_id
1 'polypeptide(L)'
;IQESFELNHETLYLAVKLIDQYLMREVVSKLHFQLLGATALLIAAKFDERIPPAIEDFIYICDDAYTRRDVVLMEIKILKTLNFDLCFPISYRFLRRFARDFIYICDDAYTRRDVVLMEIKILKTLNFDLCFPISYRFLRRFARCAKLSMETLTLARFVLEMSLMEYEIIEEADSRVAAAALLLALRMKGENEWSETLEYYSGYKECDLTILMYRLNELLLTQTKCKTIRTKYSHSIFFEVAKISALPRSKPLKV
;
A
#
# COMPACT_ATOMS: atom_id res chain seq x y z
N ILE A 1 -21.42 -18.87 8.13
CA ILE A 1 -20.62 -17.77 8.69
C ILE A 1 -20.41 -16.64 7.69
N GLN A 2 -19.73 -16.85 6.55
CA GLN A 2 -19.51 -15.76 5.58
C GLN A 2 -20.82 -15.16 5.04
N GLU A 3 -21.73 -15.99 4.53
CA GLU A 3 -23.05 -15.52 4.05
C GLU A 3 -23.91 -14.96 5.20
N SER A 4 -23.84 -15.60 6.37
CA SER A 4 -24.60 -15.22 7.56
C SER A 4 -24.27 -13.81 8.09
N PHE A 5 -23.03 -13.35 7.88
CA PHE A 5 -22.55 -12.03 8.29
C PHE A 5 -22.31 -11.08 7.11
N GLU A 6 -22.70 -11.47 5.89
CA GLU A 6 -22.47 -10.70 4.66
C GLU A 6 -21.01 -10.25 4.47
N LEU A 7 -20.05 -11.06 4.94
CA LEU A 7 -18.64 -10.71 4.90
C LEU A 7 -18.12 -10.67 3.46
N ASN A 8 -17.17 -9.76 3.22
CA ASN A 8 -16.46 -9.68 1.96
C ASN A 8 -15.79 -11.02 1.65
N HIS A 9 -15.77 -11.39 0.37
CA HIS A 9 -15.06 -12.60 -0.07
C HIS A 9 -13.58 -12.56 0.33
N GLU A 10 -12.94 -11.38 0.32
CA GLU A 10 -11.54 -11.19 0.70
C GLU A 10 -11.27 -11.66 2.14
N THR A 11 -12.20 -11.39 3.06
CA THR A 11 -12.19 -11.84 4.44
C THR A 11 -12.17 -13.37 4.56
N LEU A 12 -12.99 -14.07 3.77
CA LEU A 12 -13.00 -15.54 3.75
C LEU A 12 -11.66 -16.11 3.24
N TYR A 13 -11.13 -15.56 2.15
CA TYR A 13 -9.86 -16.04 1.60
C TYR A 13 -8.68 -15.79 2.54
N LEU A 14 -8.67 -14.65 3.24
CA LEU A 14 -7.68 -14.37 4.28
C LEU A 14 -7.80 -15.39 5.42
N ALA A 15 -9.01 -15.69 5.88
CA ALA A 15 -9.25 -16.66 6.94
C ALA A 15 -8.71 -18.06 6.57
N VAL A 16 -8.99 -18.55 5.37
CA VAL A 16 -8.46 -19.84 4.88
C VAL A 16 -6.93 -19.83 4.85
N LYS A 17 -6.33 -18.74 4.37
CA LYS A 17 -4.86 -18.62 4.33
C LYS A 17 -4.25 -18.64 5.73
N LEU A 18 -4.88 -17.98 6.71
CA LEU A 18 -4.44 -18.00 8.10
C LEU A 18 -4.49 -19.41 8.70
N ILE A 19 -5.55 -20.17 8.40
CA ILE A 19 -5.67 -21.57 8.84
C ILE A 19 -4.53 -22.41 8.25
N ASP A 20 -4.29 -22.33 6.94
CA ASP A 20 -3.25 -23.10 6.27
C ASP A 20 -1.86 -22.81 6.85
N GLN A 21 -1.53 -21.53 7.06
CA GLN A 21 -0.24 -21.13 7.63
C GLN A 21 -0.07 -21.59 9.08
N TYR A 22 -1.15 -21.59 9.86
CA TYR A 22 -1.13 -22.08 11.23
C TYR A 22 -0.87 -23.60 11.25
N LEU A 23 -1.57 -24.36 10.41
CA LEU A 23 -1.42 -25.82 10.32
C LEU A 23 -0.07 -26.28 9.78
N MET A 24 0.61 -25.43 8.99
CA MET A 24 1.99 -25.70 8.56
C MET A 24 2.98 -25.71 9.73
N ARG A 25 2.63 -25.10 10.89
CA ARG A 25 3.52 -24.94 12.04
C ARG A 25 3.06 -25.73 13.26
N GLU A 26 1.75 -25.92 13.43
CA GLU A 26 1.17 -26.63 14.57
C GLU A 26 0.18 -27.72 14.16
N VAL A 27 0.23 -28.85 14.88
CA VAL A 27 -0.73 -29.95 14.70
C VAL A 27 -1.96 -29.70 15.58
N VAL A 28 -3.15 -29.74 14.97
CA VAL A 28 -4.43 -29.44 15.64
C VAL A 28 -5.36 -30.64 15.57
N SER A 29 -5.95 -31.01 16.71
CA SER A 29 -6.97 -32.07 16.78
C SER A 29 -8.30 -31.64 16.13
N LYS A 30 -9.11 -32.60 15.65
CA LYS A 30 -10.39 -32.35 14.98
C LYS A 30 -11.36 -31.47 15.79
N LEU A 31 -11.42 -31.66 17.11
CA LEU A 31 -12.26 -30.86 18.03
C LEU A 31 -11.88 -29.38 18.07
N HIS A 32 -10.59 -29.07 17.92
CA HIS A 32 -10.06 -27.70 17.95
C HIS A 32 -9.97 -27.06 16.56
N PHE A 33 -10.20 -27.83 15.50
CA PHE A 33 -10.14 -27.33 14.12
C PHE A 33 -11.27 -26.35 13.80
N GLN A 34 -12.48 -26.64 14.29
CA GLN A 34 -13.62 -25.72 14.14
C GLN A 34 -13.37 -24.40 14.89
N LEU A 35 -12.80 -24.46 16.09
CA LEU A 35 -12.38 -23.27 16.85
C LEU A 35 -11.30 -22.45 16.10
N LEU A 36 -10.30 -23.12 15.53
CA LEU A 36 -9.28 -22.48 14.69
C LEU A 36 -9.92 -21.76 13.50
N GLY A 37 -10.85 -22.40 12.80
CA GLY A 37 -11.54 -21.83 11.66
C GLY A 37 -12.38 -20.59 12.00
N ALA A 38 -13.17 -20.65 13.08
CA ALA A 38 -13.96 -19.51 13.55
C ALA A 38 -13.06 -18.34 13.98
N THR A 39 -11.97 -18.63 14.70
CA THR A 39 -11.04 -17.61 15.19
C THR A 39 -10.25 -16.96 14.04
N ALA A 40 -9.80 -17.74 13.07
CA ALA A 40 -9.10 -17.21 11.89
C ALA A 40 -10.01 -16.27 11.06
N LEU A 41 -11.31 -16.59 10.95
CA LEU A 41 -12.29 -15.75 10.26
C LEU A 41 -12.57 -14.45 11.03
N LEU A 42 -12.62 -14.49 12.35
CA LEU A 42 -12.73 -13.30 13.20
C LEU A 42 -11.51 -12.37 13.04
N ILE A 43 -10.29 -12.92 13.02
CA ILE A 43 -9.05 -12.14 12.80
C ILE A 43 -9.08 -11.49 11.42
N ALA A 44 -9.44 -12.26 10.38
CA ALA A 44 -9.56 -11.74 9.03
C ALA A 44 -10.59 -10.59 8.93
N ALA A 45 -11.74 -10.74 9.59
CA ALA A 45 -12.78 -9.71 9.60
C ALA A 45 -12.30 -8.42 10.27
N LYS A 46 -11.58 -8.50 11.39
CA LYS A 46 -10.98 -7.32 12.05
C LYS A 46 -9.95 -6.59 11.17
N PHE A 47 -9.28 -7.31 10.27
CA PHE A 47 -8.26 -6.74 9.40
C PHE A 47 -8.85 -6.04 8.18
N ASP A 48 -9.86 -6.65 7.55
CA ASP A 48 -10.33 -6.24 6.22
C ASP A 48 -11.70 -5.54 6.23
N GLU A 49 -12.56 -5.82 7.21
CA GLU A 49 -13.91 -5.24 7.27
C GLU A 49 -13.93 -3.85 7.91
N ARG A 50 -14.81 -2.99 7.38
CA ARG A 50 -15.04 -1.65 7.92
C ARG A 50 -15.70 -1.69 9.30
N ILE A 51 -16.58 -2.67 9.52
CA ILE A 51 -17.28 -2.90 10.78
C ILE A 51 -17.23 -4.42 11.04
N PRO A 52 -16.26 -4.91 11.81
CA PRO A 52 -16.20 -6.33 12.12
C PRO A 52 -17.34 -6.72 13.09
N PRO A 53 -17.91 -7.93 12.95
CA PRO A 53 -18.92 -8.44 13.89
C PRO A 53 -18.32 -8.69 15.28
N ALA A 54 -19.17 -8.70 16.30
CA ALA A 54 -18.73 -8.89 17.68
C ALA A 54 -18.34 -10.36 17.96
N ILE A 55 -17.55 -10.59 19.01
CA ILE A 55 -17.13 -11.96 19.39
C ILE A 55 -18.36 -12.77 19.84
N GLU A 56 -19.29 -12.09 20.49
CA GLU A 56 -20.57 -12.61 20.95
C GLU A 56 -21.39 -13.18 19.79
N ASP A 57 -21.44 -12.48 18.66
CA ASP A 57 -22.15 -12.95 17.46
C ASP A 57 -21.48 -14.19 16.87
N PHE A 58 -20.14 -14.25 16.91
CA PHE A 58 -19.38 -15.42 16.45
C PHE A 58 -19.62 -16.65 17.32
N ILE A 59 -19.73 -16.49 18.64
CA ILE A 59 -20.05 -17.57 19.58
C ILE A 59 -21.45 -18.11 19.30
N TYR A 60 -22.43 -17.21 19.11
CA TYR A 60 -23.80 -17.57 18.81
C TYR A 60 -23.91 -18.41 17.51
N ILE A 61 -23.18 -18.04 16.45
CA ILE A 61 -23.18 -18.81 15.20
C ILE A 61 -22.48 -20.17 15.36
N CYS A 62 -21.57 -20.31 16.31
CA CYS A 62 -20.95 -21.59 16.63
C CYS A 62 -21.80 -22.44 17.59
N ASP A 63 -23.09 -22.11 17.79
CA ASP A 63 -24.04 -22.85 18.65
C ASP A 63 -23.52 -23.02 20.09
N ASP A 64 -22.92 -21.96 20.63
CA ASP A 64 -22.30 -21.93 21.98
C ASP A 64 -21.27 -23.04 22.23
N ALA A 65 -20.70 -23.63 21.17
CA ALA A 65 -19.69 -24.69 21.28
C ALA A 65 -18.38 -24.23 21.98
N TYR A 66 -18.15 -22.92 22.07
CA TYR A 66 -16.91 -22.33 22.59
C TYR A 66 -17.19 -21.11 23.47
N THR A 67 -16.39 -20.94 24.53
CA THR A 67 -16.50 -19.74 25.37
C THR A 67 -15.69 -18.57 24.80
N ARG A 68 -16.03 -17.34 25.20
CA ARG A 68 -15.23 -16.14 24.86
C ARG A 68 -13.75 -16.31 25.18
N ARG A 69 -13.43 -16.95 26.31
CA ARG A 69 -12.04 -17.15 26.73
C ARG A 69 -11.30 -18.05 25.75
N ASP A 70 -11.94 -19.09 25.24
CA ASP A 70 -11.33 -20.04 24.31
C ASP A 70 -11.00 -19.37 22.98
N VAL A 71 -11.92 -18.54 22.46
CA VAL A 71 -11.71 -17.76 21.23
C VAL A 71 -10.58 -16.76 21.39
N VAL A 72 -10.49 -16.05 22.52
CA VAL A 72 -9.42 -15.08 22.79
C VAL A 72 -8.06 -15.78 22.92
N LEU A 73 -8.01 -16.91 23.62
CA LEU A 73 -6.77 -17.69 23.75
C LEU A 73 -6.31 -18.23 22.40
N MET A 74 -7.23 -18.71 21.58
CA MET A 74 -6.93 -19.15 20.21
C MET A 74 -6.44 -17.98 19.35
N GLU A 75 -7.03 -16.79 19.46
CA GLU A 75 -6.62 -15.59 18.72
C GLU A 75 -5.17 -15.23 19.05
N ILE A 76 -4.84 -15.15 20.34
CA ILE A 76 -3.47 -14.87 20.81
C ILE A 76 -2.51 -15.95 20.30
N LYS A 77 -2.92 -17.22 20.30
CA LYS A 77 -2.09 -18.33 19.85
C LYS A 77 -1.80 -18.23 18.36
N ILE A 78 -2.81 -18.02 17.53
CA ILE A 78 -2.65 -17.83 16.07
C ILE A 78 -1.71 -16.67 15.78
N LEU A 79 -1.92 -15.52 16.42
CA LEU A 79 -1.07 -14.34 16.20
C LEU A 79 0.38 -14.57 16.60
N LYS A 80 0.62 -15.27 17.72
CA LYS A 80 1.98 -15.64 18.15
C LYS A 80 2.64 -16.62 17.19
N THR A 81 1.95 -17.68 16.77
CA THR A 81 2.49 -18.68 15.83
C THR A 81 2.77 -18.08 14.45
N LEU A 82 2.03 -17.03 14.07
CA LEU A 82 2.26 -16.27 12.84
C LEU A 82 3.29 -15.14 12.99
N ASN A 83 3.90 -14.95 14.17
CA ASN A 83 4.79 -13.82 14.47
C ASN A 83 4.15 -12.45 14.14
N PHE A 84 2.83 -12.32 14.29
CA PHE A 84 2.04 -11.14 13.91
C PHE A 84 2.16 -10.73 12.42
N ASP A 85 2.69 -11.60 11.56
CA ASP A 85 2.69 -11.38 10.12
C ASP A 85 1.35 -11.85 9.54
N LEU A 86 0.47 -10.89 9.26
CA LEU A 86 -0.85 -11.12 8.67
C LEU A 86 -0.91 -10.64 7.20
N CYS A 87 0.17 -10.05 6.70
CA CYS A 87 0.22 -9.34 5.42
C CYS A 87 0.54 -10.29 4.25
N PHE A 88 -0.19 -11.41 4.15
CA PHE A 88 0.02 -12.36 3.07
C PHE A 88 -0.64 -11.88 1.76
N PRO A 89 0.03 -12.02 0.61
CA PRO A 89 -0.60 -11.74 -0.68
C PRO A 89 -1.68 -12.80 -0.96
N ILE A 90 -2.95 -12.38 -0.96
CA ILE A 90 -4.10 -13.25 -1.26
C ILE A 90 -4.37 -13.21 -2.76
N SER A 91 -4.29 -14.36 -3.45
CA SER A 91 -4.48 -14.48 -4.90
C SER A 91 -5.81 -13.88 -5.41
N TYR A 92 -6.88 -13.96 -4.62
CA TYR A 92 -8.19 -13.40 -4.97
C TYR A 92 -8.20 -11.86 -5.10
N ARG A 93 -7.38 -11.14 -4.32
CA ARG A 93 -7.31 -9.66 -4.37
C ARG A 93 -6.70 -9.14 -5.68
N PHE A 94 -5.80 -9.93 -6.29
CA PHE A 94 -5.20 -9.61 -7.59
C PHE A 94 -6.13 -9.95 -8.75
N LEU A 95 -6.77 -11.13 -8.70
CA LEU A 95 -7.66 -11.62 -9.75
C LEU A 95 -8.91 -10.75 -9.98
N ARG A 96 -9.54 -10.23 -8.92
CA ARG A 96 -10.82 -9.50 -9.05
C ARG A 96 -10.66 -8.08 -9.60
N ARG A 97 -9.53 -7.42 -9.34
CA ARG A 97 -9.33 -6.00 -9.64
C ARG A 97 -8.58 -5.72 -10.93
N PHE A 98 -7.74 -6.65 -11.40
CA PHE A 98 -6.98 -6.45 -12.64
C PHE A 98 -7.64 -7.13 -13.86
N ALA A 99 -8.28 -8.29 -13.70
CA ALA A 99 -8.69 -9.08 -14.88
C ALA A 99 -9.87 -8.50 -15.67
N ARG A 100 -10.85 -7.82 -15.04
CA ARG A 100 -12.00 -7.25 -15.77
C ARG A 100 -11.66 -5.93 -16.46
N ASP A 101 -10.97 -5.04 -15.74
CA ASP A 101 -10.69 -3.70 -16.25
C ASP A 101 -9.59 -3.73 -17.33
N PHE A 102 -8.61 -4.64 -17.24
CA PHE A 102 -7.49 -4.69 -18.18
C PHE A 102 -7.85 -5.32 -19.53
N ILE A 103 -8.73 -6.34 -19.57
CA ILE A 103 -9.19 -6.93 -20.84
C ILE A 103 -9.99 -5.89 -21.65
N TYR A 104 -10.82 -5.10 -20.97
CA TYR A 104 -11.58 -4.02 -21.60
C TYR A 104 -10.68 -2.89 -22.12
N ILE A 105 -9.63 -2.51 -21.38
CA ILE A 105 -8.68 -1.46 -21.79
C ILE A 105 -7.78 -1.91 -22.95
N CYS A 106 -7.53 -3.22 -23.09
CA CYS A 106 -6.72 -3.78 -24.17
C CYS A 106 -7.52 -4.16 -25.41
N ASP A 107 -8.74 -3.63 -25.61
CA ASP A 107 -9.61 -3.92 -26.76
C ASP A 107 -9.72 -5.44 -27.08
N ASP A 108 -9.89 -6.28 -26.04
CA ASP A 108 -9.95 -7.75 -26.16
C ASP A 108 -8.71 -8.42 -26.82
N ALA A 109 -7.57 -7.73 -26.89
CA ALA A 109 -6.33 -8.27 -27.49
C ALA A 109 -5.78 -9.52 -26.76
N TYR A 110 -6.19 -9.75 -25.52
CA TYR A 110 -5.76 -10.88 -24.70
C TYR A 110 -6.95 -11.60 -24.10
N THR A 111 -6.94 -12.93 -24.11
CA THR A 111 -7.99 -13.67 -23.43
C THR A 111 -7.75 -13.68 -21.92
N ARG A 112 -8.82 -13.86 -21.15
CA ARG A 112 -8.72 -14.03 -19.69
C ARG A 112 -7.72 -15.12 -19.28
N ARG A 113 -7.59 -16.18 -20.09
CA ARG A 113 -6.65 -17.27 -19.80
C ARG A 113 -5.21 -16.81 -19.93
N ASP A 114 -4.89 -16.01 -20.94
CA ASP A 114 -3.53 -15.51 -21.19
C ASP A 114 -3.06 -14.58 -20.06
N VAL A 115 -3.96 -13.70 -19.59
CA VAL A 115 -3.69 -12.81 -18.47
C VAL A 115 -3.42 -13.60 -17.18
N VAL A 116 -4.24 -14.64 -16.90
CA VAL A 116 -4.06 -15.50 -15.71
C VAL A 116 -2.77 -16.30 -15.79
N LEU A 117 -2.40 -16.82 -16.96
CA LEU A 117 -1.13 -17.54 -17.12
C LEU A 117 0.07 -16.64 -16.89
N MET A 118 0.02 -15.40 -17.39
CA MET A 118 1.07 -14.42 -17.16
C MET A 118 1.14 -14.01 -15.69
N GLU A 119 -0.01 -13.80 -15.04
CA GLU A 119 -0.08 -13.53 -13.59
C GLU A 119 0.59 -14.65 -12.78
N ILE A 120 0.23 -15.92 -13.04
CA ILE A 120 0.86 -17.07 -12.38
C ILE A 120 2.37 -17.08 -12.61
N LYS A 121 2.81 -16.78 -13.84
CA LYS A 121 4.23 -16.71 -14.18
C LYS A 121 4.95 -15.64 -13.37
N ILE A 122 4.40 -14.42 -13.30
CA ILE A 122 4.96 -13.30 -12.53
C ILE A 122 5.05 -13.65 -11.05
N LEU A 123 3.95 -14.15 -10.47
CA LEU A 123 3.90 -14.52 -9.05
C LEU A 123 4.93 -15.61 -8.71
N LYS A 124 5.08 -16.62 -9.58
CA LYS A 124 6.11 -17.66 -9.41
C LYS A 124 7.52 -17.09 -9.54
N THR A 125 7.78 -16.21 -10.50
CA THR A 125 9.12 -15.61 -10.67
C THR A 125 9.51 -14.72 -9.50
N LEU A 126 8.54 -14.05 -8.87
CA LEU A 126 8.76 -13.21 -7.70
C LEU A 126 8.75 -14.02 -6.39
N ASN A 127 8.62 -15.35 -6.43
CA ASN A 127 8.45 -16.21 -5.24
C ASN A 127 7.32 -15.73 -4.32
N PHE A 128 6.28 -15.11 -4.88
CA PHE A 128 5.19 -14.46 -4.15
C PHE A 128 5.66 -13.34 -3.20
N ASP A 129 6.90 -12.84 -3.33
CA ASP A 129 7.37 -11.65 -2.65
C ASP A 129 6.92 -10.41 -3.42
N LEU A 130 5.79 -9.85 -2.98
CA LEU A 130 5.18 -8.65 -3.54
C LEU A 130 5.30 -7.46 -2.58
N CYS A 131 6.04 -7.62 -1.48
CA CYS A 131 6.12 -6.63 -0.42
C CYS A 131 7.16 -5.56 -0.72
N PHE A 132 7.00 -4.89 -1.86
CA PHE A 132 7.88 -3.79 -2.24
C PHE A 132 7.48 -2.50 -1.52
N PRO A 133 8.46 -1.75 -0.97
CA PRO A 133 8.23 -0.37 -0.57
C PRO A 133 7.75 0.44 -1.78
N ILE A 134 6.82 1.36 -1.57
CA ILE A 134 6.30 2.23 -2.64
C ILE A 134 6.43 3.66 -2.16
N SER A 135 7.12 4.50 -2.92
CA SER A 135 7.34 5.92 -2.64
C SER A 135 6.05 6.65 -2.19
N TYR A 136 4.93 6.41 -2.87
CA TYR A 136 3.64 7.03 -2.54
C TYR A 136 3.10 6.65 -1.14
N ARG A 137 3.38 5.45 -0.62
CA ARG A 137 2.94 5.05 0.73
C ARG A 137 3.68 5.85 1.80
N PHE A 138 4.99 6.06 1.62
CA PHE A 138 5.79 6.91 2.51
C PHE A 138 5.32 8.36 2.47
N LEU A 139 5.06 8.90 1.27
CA LEU A 139 4.55 10.26 1.11
C LEU A 139 3.25 10.48 1.90
N ARG A 140 2.28 9.55 1.81
CA ARG A 140 1.04 9.62 2.59
C ARG A 140 1.27 9.58 4.10
N ARG A 141 2.25 8.80 4.55
CA ARG A 141 2.63 8.72 5.97
C ARG A 141 3.22 10.05 6.44
N PHE A 142 4.19 10.59 5.71
CA PHE A 142 4.82 11.87 6.02
C PHE A 142 3.83 13.03 6.03
N ALA A 143 2.94 13.09 5.03
CA ALA A 143 1.91 14.12 4.97
C ALA A 143 0.90 14.07 6.14
N ARG A 144 0.58 12.86 6.63
CA ARG A 144 -0.27 12.69 7.82
C ARG A 144 0.44 13.15 9.10
N CYS A 145 1.71 12.79 9.25
CA CYS A 145 2.52 13.20 10.41
C CYS A 145 2.69 14.72 10.49
N ALA A 146 2.94 15.37 9.34
CA ALA A 146 3.12 16.81 9.26
C ALA A 146 1.82 17.62 9.06
N LYS A 147 0.65 16.95 9.05
CA LYS A 147 -0.68 17.56 8.84
C LYS A 147 -0.71 18.51 7.62
N LEU A 148 -0.11 18.07 6.51
CA LEU A 148 0.01 18.90 5.31
C LEU A 148 -1.33 19.09 4.59
N SER A 149 -1.44 20.18 3.84
CA SER A 149 -2.60 20.45 2.99
C SER A 149 -2.71 19.41 1.87
N MET A 150 -3.95 19.16 1.40
CA MET A 150 -4.20 18.24 0.29
C MET A 150 -3.53 18.71 -1.00
N GLU A 151 -3.37 20.02 -1.19
CA GLU A 151 -2.66 20.63 -2.31
C GLU A 151 -1.18 20.26 -2.30
N THR A 152 -0.49 20.43 -1.17
CA THR A 152 0.94 20.11 -1.03
C THR A 152 1.19 18.61 -1.24
N LEU A 153 0.29 17.76 -0.72
CA LEU A 153 0.33 16.32 -0.98
C LEU A 153 0.14 15.98 -2.47
N THR A 154 -0.75 16.69 -3.17
CA THR A 154 -1.03 16.48 -4.59
C THR A 154 0.14 16.95 -5.46
N LEU A 155 0.79 18.05 -5.09
CA LEU A 155 2.02 18.51 -5.74
C LEU A 155 3.18 17.52 -5.54
N ALA A 156 3.39 17.02 -4.32
CA ALA A 156 4.41 16.00 -4.08
C ALA A 156 4.11 14.70 -4.84
N ARG A 157 2.83 14.33 -5.00
CA ARG A 157 2.43 13.20 -5.82
C ARG A 157 2.73 13.43 -7.30
N PHE A 158 2.51 14.63 -7.82
CA PHE A 158 2.88 14.99 -9.17
C PHE A 158 4.39 14.79 -9.41
N VAL A 159 5.23 15.27 -8.49
CA VAL A 159 6.70 15.08 -8.57
C VAL A 159 7.08 13.59 -8.57
N LEU A 160 6.46 12.78 -7.70
CA LEU A 160 6.68 11.33 -7.69
C LEU A 160 6.25 10.67 -9.00
N GLU A 161 5.13 11.08 -9.59
CA GLU A 161 4.68 10.50 -10.86
C GLU A 161 5.62 10.90 -12.02
N MET A 162 6.21 12.09 -11.96
CA MET A 162 7.27 12.49 -12.90
C MET A 162 8.57 11.70 -12.68
N SER A 163 8.92 11.36 -11.43
CA SER A 163 10.14 10.61 -11.12
C SER A 163 10.10 9.18 -11.65
N LEU A 164 8.92 8.57 -11.76
CA LEU A 164 8.75 7.22 -12.33
C LEU A 164 9.12 7.12 -13.81
N MET A 165 9.18 8.26 -14.52
CA MET A 165 9.52 8.29 -15.94
C MET A 165 11.04 8.27 -16.19
N GLU A 166 11.85 8.41 -15.14
CA GLU A 166 13.30 8.51 -15.25
C GLU A 166 13.99 7.28 -14.65
N TYR A 167 14.82 6.62 -15.45
CA TYR A 167 15.50 5.39 -15.02
C TYR A 167 16.59 5.66 -13.99
N GLU A 168 17.17 6.87 -13.99
CA GLU A 168 18.27 7.21 -13.09
C GLU A 168 17.88 7.30 -11.60
N ILE A 169 16.57 7.31 -11.29
CA ILE A 169 16.05 7.39 -9.92
C ILE A 169 15.81 6.00 -9.33
N ILE A 170 15.86 4.94 -10.15
CA ILE A 170 15.56 3.56 -9.73
C ILE A 170 16.53 3.07 -8.65
N GLU A 171 17.76 3.57 -8.62
CA GLU A 171 18.77 3.20 -7.62
C GLU A 171 18.50 3.79 -6.23
N GLU A 172 17.63 4.82 -6.14
CA GLU A 172 17.33 5.49 -4.89
C GLU A 172 16.22 4.79 -4.11
N ALA A 173 16.32 4.79 -2.78
CA ALA A 173 15.30 4.20 -1.92
C ALA A 173 13.96 4.97 -2.03
N ASP A 174 12.84 4.25 -2.14
CA ASP A 174 11.49 4.82 -2.22
C ASP A 174 11.16 5.82 -1.10
N SER A 175 11.63 5.54 0.12
CA SER A 175 11.46 6.44 1.27
C SER A 175 12.16 7.78 1.06
N ARG A 176 13.37 7.76 0.47
CA ARG A 176 14.19 8.93 0.17
C ARG A 176 13.58 9.74 -0.98
N VAL A 177 13.12 9.07 -2.04
CA VAL A 177 12.43 9.71 -3.17
C VAL A 177 11.14 10.40 -2.71
N ALA A 178 10.36 9.73 -1.85
CA ALA A 178 9.16 10.32 -1.25
C ALA A 178 9.45 11.54 -0.38
N ALA A 179 10.49 11.49 0.45
CA ALA A 179 10.92 12.61 1.29
C ALA A 179 11.42 13.80 0.45
N ALA A 180 12.25 13.54 -0.57
CA ALA A 180 12.76 14.57 -1.47
C ALA A 180 11.66 15.23 -2.31
N ALA A 181 10.69 14.45 -2.80
CA ALA A 181 9.53 14.98 -3.52
C ALA A 181 8.65 15.87 -2.63
N LEU A 182 8.50 15.50 -1.36
CA LEU A 182 7.78 16.32 -0.38
C LEU A 182 8.52 17.62 -0.06
N LEU A 183 9.84 17.55 0.15
CA LEU A 183 10.69 18.73 0.36
C LEU A 183 10.59 19.69 -0.82
N LEU A 184 10.64 19.17 -2.06
CA LEU A 184 10.47 19.98 -3.27
C LEU A 184 9.10 20.68 -3.30
N ALA A 185 8.03 19.96 -3.00
CA ALA A 185 6.68 20.52 -2.98
C ALA A 185 6.50 21.64 -1.95
N LEU A 186 7.09 21.49 -0.75
CA LEU A 186 7.12 22.53 0.30
C LEU A 186 7.86 23.78 -0.20
N ARG A 187 9.07 23.59 -0.75
CA ARG A 187 9.89 24.67 -1.31
C ARG A 187 9.19 25.40 -2.47
N MET A 188 8.49 24.68 -3.34
CA MET A 188 7.73 25.26 -4.46
C MET A 188 6.54 26.10 -3.99
N LYS A 189 5.88 25.73 -2.89
CA LYS A 189 4.79 26.53 -2.30
C LYS A 189 5.26 27.68 -1.42
N GLY A 190 6.55 27.72 -1.06
CA GLY A 190 7.07 28.67 -0.07
C GLY A 190 6.49 28.43 1.33
N GLU A 191 5.90 27.26 1.57
CA GLU A 191 5.31 26.86 2.85
C GLU A 191 6.30 25.98 3.61
N ASN A 192 6.64 26.35 4.85
CA ASN A 192 7.36 25.57 5.87
C ASN A 192 8.72 24.94 5.48
N GLU A 193 9.76 25.23 6.26
CA GLU A 193 11.02 24.50 6.22
C GLU A 193 10.85 23.04 6.68
N TRP A 194 11.83 22.19 6.39
CA TRP A 194 11.80 20.78 6.81
C TRP A 194 11.67 20.70 8.33
N SER A 195 10.51 20.27 8.83
CA SER A 195 10.19 20.32 10.25
C SER A 195 10.92 19.22 11.03
N GLU A 196 11.22 19.48 12.31
CA GLU A 196 11.79 18.46 13.22
C GLU A 196 10.91 17.19 13.29
N THR A 197 9.59 17.35 13.13
CA THR A 197 8.65 16.23 13.05
C THR A 197 8.89 15.38 11.80
N LEU A 198 9.15 16.01 10.65
CA LEU A 198 9.46 15.28 9.41
C LEU A 198 10.83 14.62 9.51
N GLU A 199 11.84 15.28 10.09
CA GLU A 199 13.14 14.66 10.35
C GLU A 199 13.02 13.43 11.26
N TYR A 200 12.25 13.52 12.36
CA TYR A 200 12.03 12.40 13.27
C TYR A 200 11.33 11.20 12.62
N TYR A 201 10.27 11.43 11.83
CA TYR A 201 9.51 10.32 11.22
C TYR A 201 10.11 9.79 9.92
N SER A 202 10.85 10.60 9.18
CA SER A 202 11.51 10.18 7.94
C SER A 202 12.90 9.60 8.18
N GLY A 203 13.58 10.02 9.25
CA GLY A 203 14.97 9.67 9.54
C GLY A 203 15.99 10.38 8.64
N TYR A 204 15.55 11.34 7.80
CA TYR A 204 16.43 12.05 6.88
C TYR A 204 16.56 13.53 7.26
N LYS A 205 17.80 14.02 7.19
CA LYS A 205 18.09 15.44 7.30
C LYS A 205 17.87 16.11 5.95
N GLU A 206 17.62 17.41 6.00
CA GLU A 206 17.45 18.20 4.78
C GLU A 206 18.68 18.09 3.85
N CYS A 207 19.89 18.09 4.42
CA CYS A 207 21.14 17.96 3.67
C CYS A 207 21.19 16.69 2.81
N ASP A 208 20.66 15.57 3.32
CA ASP A 208 20.68 14.28 2.65
C ASP A 208 19.70 14.22 1.46
N LEU A 209 18.65 15.06 1.51
CA LEU A 209 17.58 15.14 0.51
C LEU A 209 17.85 16.20 -0.55
N THR A 210 18.68 17.21 -0.24
CA THR A 210 18.89 18.39 -1.08
C THR A 210 19.36 18.02 -2.49
N ILE A 211 20.30 17.09 -2.61
CA ILE A 211 20.83 16.63 -3.90
C ILE A 211 19.72 15.99 -4.75
N LEU A 212 18.95 15.08 -4.15
CA LEU A 212 17.88 14.38 -4.84
C LEU A 212 16.73 15.33 -5.20
N MET A 213 16.41 16.29 -4.33
CA MET A 213 15.42 17.33 -4.57
C MET A 213 15.79 18.19 -5.78
N TYR A 214 17.06 18.61 -5.91
CA TYR A 214 17.51 19.36 -7.07
C TYR A 214 17.43 18.53 -8.36
N ARG A 215 17.80 17.25 -8.29
CA ARG A 215 17.65 16.33 -9.43
C ARG A 215 16.19 16.22 -9.86
N LEU A 216 15.26 16.05 -8.91
CA LEU A 216 13.83 16.04 -9.17
C LEU A 216 13.34 17.37 -9.79
N ASN A 217 13.86 18.50 -9.35
CA ASN A 217 13.52 19.81 -9.91
C ASN A 217 14.03 19.97 -11.35
N GLU A 218 15.24 19.48 -11.65
CA GLU A 218 15.77 19.48 -13.03
C GLU A 218 14.90 18.65 -13.97
N LEU A 219 14.30 17.56 -13.49
CA LEU A 219 13.36 16.75 -14.28
C LEU A 219 12.10 17.54 -14.67
N LEU A 220 11.53 18.29 -13.73
CA LEU A 220 10.35 19.13 -14.01
C LEU A 220 10.62 20.21 -15.07
N LEU A 221 11.85 20.72 -15.10
CA LEU A 221 12.32 21.72 -16.07
C LEU A 221 12.65 21.11 -17.44
N THR A 222 13.21 19.90 -17.46
CA THR A 222 13.76 19.27 -18.68
C THR A 222 12.71 18.46 -19.44
N GLN A 223 11.63 18.04 -18.79
CA GLN A 223 10.66 17.12 -19.38
C GLN A 223 9.93 17.66 -20.62
N THR A 224 10.27 17.06 -21.77
CA THR A 224 9.69 17.28 -23.09
C THR A 224 8.87 16.09 -23.60
N LYS A 225 9.05 14.88 -23.03
CA LYS A 225 8.61 13.61 -23.65
C LYS A 225 7.14 13.22 -23.40
N CYS A 226 6.59 13.40 -22.19
CA CYS A 226 5.20 13.04 -21.89
C CYS A 226 4.42 14.20 -21.28
N LYS A 227 3.51 14.79 -22.08
CA LYS A 227 2.61 15.87 -21.64
C LYS A 227 1.42 15.35 -20.81
N THR A 228 1.12 14.05 -20.89
CA THR A 228 -0.04 13.40 -20.27
C THR A 228 -0.13 13.63 -18.76
N ILE A 229 0.96 13.42 -18.02
CA ILE A 229 0.97 13.62 -16.57
C ILE A 229 0.75 15.10 -16.24
N ARG A 230 1.40 16.01 -16.97
CA ARG A 230 1.24 17.46 -16.78
C ARG A 230 -0.20 17.91 -17.06
N THR A 231 -0.85 17.36 -18.08
CA THR A 231 -2.27 17.61 -18.38
C THR A 231 -3.19 17.09 -17.28
N LYS A 232 -2.95 15.88 -16.75
CA LYS A 232 -3.71 15.31 -15.62
C LYS A 232 -3.67 16.22 -14.40
N TYR A 233 -2.48 16.66 -13.98
CA TYR A 233 -2.31 17.50 -12.80
C TYR A 233 -2.58 19.00 -13.05
N SER A 234 -2.92 19.39 -14.29
CA SER A 234 -3.41 20.73 -14.62
C SER A 234 -4.92 20.88 -14.42
N HIS A 235 -5.64 19.78 -14.17
CA HIS A 235 -7.09 19.80 -13.94
C HIS A 235 -7.43 20.32 -12.54
N SER A 236 -8.57 20.99 -12.41
CA SER A 236 -9.11 21.51 -11.14
C SER A 236 -9.24 20.48 -10.00
N ILE A 237 -9.50 19.20 -10.32
CA ILE A 237 -9.58 18.11 -9.34
C ILE A 237 -8.24 17.90 -8.62
N PHE A 238 -7.13 18.25 -9.29
CA PHE A 238 -5.78 18.15 -8.75
C PHE A 238 -5.20 19.51 -8.36
N PHE A 239 -6.06 20.51 -8.11
CA PHE A 239 -5.66 21.87 -7.70
C PHE A 239 -4.73 22.58 -8.68
N GLU A 240 -4.69 22.13 -9.94
CA GLU A 240 -3.84 22.69 -10.99
C GLU A 240 -2.34 22.77 -10.61
N VAL A 241 -1.88 21.86 -9.75
CA VAL A 241 -0.51 21.88 -9.19
C VAL A 241 0.60 21.87 -10.24
N ALA A 242 0.31 21.38 -11.45
CA ALA A 242 1.26 21.38 -12.56
C ALA A 242 1.58 22.79 -13.12
N LYS A 243 0.76 23.80 -12.81
CA LYS A 243 0.99 25.20 -13.19
C LYS A 243 1.92 25.94 -12.23
N ILE A 244 2.20 25.36 -11.06
CA ILE A 244 3.13 25.94 -10.08
C ILE A 244 4.55 25.91 -10.69
N SER A 245 5.21 27.07 -10.68
CA SER A 245 6.56 27.21 -11.23
C SER A 245 7.57 26.37 -10.44
N ALA A 246 8.36 25.56 -11.16
CA ALA A 246 9.51 24.86 -10.59
C ALA A 246 10.52 25.86 -10.00
N LEU A 247 11.35 25.40 -9.07
CA LEU A 247 12.37 26.26 -8.46
C LEU A 247 13.37 26.71 -9.54
N PRO A 248 13.84 27.97 -9.50
CA PRO A 248 14.87 28.44 -10.42
C PRO A 248 16.11 27.55 -10.30
N ARG A 249 16.81 27.31 -11.41
CA ARG A 249 18.06 26.53 -11.46
C ARG A 249 19.10 27.17 -10.54
N SER A 250 19.13 26.78 -9.28
CA SER A 250 20.25 27.02 -8.38
C SER A 250 21.25 25.91 -8.63
N LYS A 251 22.52 26.28 -8.79
CA LYS A 251 23.62 25.35 -9.05
C LYS A 251 23.58 24.21 -8.02
N PRO A 252 23.71 22.94 -8.42
CA PRO A 252 23.94 21.89 -7.45
C PRO A 252 25.20 22.26 -6.67
N LEU A 253 25.09 22.29 -5.33
CA LEU A 253 26.26 22.34 -4.46
C LEU A 253 27.07 21.09 -4.77
N LYS A 254 28.15 21.27 -5.55
CA LYS A 254 29.20 20.26 -5.71
C LYS A 254 29.71 19.94 -4.31
N VAL A 255 29.53 18.71 -3.87
CA VAL A 255 30.38 18.09 -2.86
C VAL A 255 31.36 17.19 -3.62
#